data_AF-A0A416TXR2-F1
#
_entry.id   AF-A0A416TXR2-F1
#
_cell.length_a   1.000
_cell.length_b   1.000
_cell.length_c   1.000
_cell.angle_alpha   90.00
_cell.angle_beta   90.00
_cell.angle_gamma   90.00
#
_symmetry.space_group_name_H-M   'P 1'
#
loop_
_entity.id
_entity.type
_entity.pdbx_description
1 polymer ?
#
loop_
_entity_poly.entity_id
_entity_poly.type
_entity_poly.pdbx_seq_one_letter_code
_entity_poly.pdbx_strand_id
1 'polypeptide(L)'
;MKTDIFEDMKERVGCENISDLPYRKRMVWEIIKQHSPLDYPKEQLEKFSHYVFGVDYAVIMGILDMMKGSDRPCRKCESTC
;
A
#
# COMPACT_ATOMS: atom_id res chain seq x y z
N MET A 1 -9.66 -10.76 16.72
CA MET A 1 -8.19 -10.87 16.85
C MET A 1 -7.60 -9.67 16.14
N LYS A 2 -6.63 -8.96 16.74
CA LYS A 2 -5.86 -7.93 16.03
C LYS A 2 -4.85 -8.69 15.16
N THR A 3 -5.14 -8.84 13.88
CA THR A 3 -4.20 -9.43 12.93
C THR A 3 -3.03 -8.47 12.75
N ASP A 4 -1.82 -8.94 12.99
CA ASP A 4 -0.60 -8.17 12.75
C ASP A 4 -0.34 -8.12 11.24
N ILE A 5 -0.24 -6.92 10.66
CA ILE A 5 0.01 -6.74 9.23
C ILE A 5 1.30 -7.40 8.77
N PHE A 6 2.34 -7.46 9.60
CA PHE A 6 3.62 -8.07 9.21
C PHE A 6 3.49 -9.58 9.06
N GLU A 7 2.77 -10.24 9.97
CA GLU A 7 2.52 -11.68 9.93
C GLU A 7 1.55 -12.03 8.79
N ASP A 8 0.46 -11.27 8.63
CA ASP A 8 -0.51 -11.50 7.54
C ASP A 8 0.15 -11.30 6.16
N MET A 9 0.97 -10.26 5.99
CA MET A 9 1.69 -10.05 4.73
C MET A 9 2.75 -11.11 4.50
N LYS A 10 3.44 -11.59 5.55
CA LYS A 10 4.39 -12.69 5.45
C LYS A 10 3.71 -13.96 4.95
N GLU A 11 2.56 -14.34 5.53
CA GLU A 11 1.81 -15.52 5.10
C GLU A 11 1.28 -15.38 3.67
N ARG A 12 0.75 -14.21 3.30
CA ARG A 12 0.21 -13.97 1.95
C ARG A 12 1.27 -13.93 0.86
N VAL A 13 2.43 -13.35 1.15
CA VAL A 13 3.58 -13.33 0.21
C VAL A 13 4.25 -14.71 0.14
N GLY A 14 4.10 -15.53 1.17
CA GLY A 14 4.82 -16.80 1.31
C GLY A 14 6.30 -16.60 1.66
N CYS A 15 6.60 -15.61 2.52
CA CYS A 15 7.95 -15.41 3.05
C CYS A 15 8.18 -16.28 4.28
N GLU A 16 9.43 -16.73 4.48
CA GLU A 16 9.83 -17.38 5.73
C GLU A 16 9.96 -16.34 6.86
N ASN A 17 10.46 -15.13 6.55
CA ASN A 17 10.66 -14.07 7.53
C ASN A 17 10.07 -12.72 7.10
N ILE A 18 9.70 -11.89 8.08
CA ILE A 18 9.27 -10.50 7.86
C ILE A 18 10.37 -9.70 7.15
N SER A 19 11.64 -10.03 7.41
CA SER A 19 12.80 -9.38 6.80
C SER A 19 12.89 -9.58 5.28
N ASP A 20 12.14 -10.52 4.71
CA ASP A 20 12.08 -10.73 3.26
C ASP A 20 11.07 -9.79 2.57
N LEU A 21 10.13 -9.20 3.32
CA LEU A 21 9.09 -8.33 2.77
C LEU A 21 9.65 -7.12 2.01
N PRO A 22 10.68 -6.40 2.49
CA PRO A 22 11.29 -5.29 1.76
C PRO A 22 11.97 -5.72 0.45
N TYR A 23 12.32 -7.00 0.29
CA TYR A 23 12.86 -7.53 -0.97
C TYR A 23 11.75 -7.96 -1.94
N ARG A 24 10.55 -8.24 -1.42
CA ARG A 24 9.37 -8.66 -2.18
C ARG A 24 8.30 -7.58 -2.29
N LYS A 25 8.72 -6.29 -2.33
CA LYS A 25 7.82 -5.12 -2.41
C LYS A 25 6.75 -5.27 -3.49
N ARG A 26 7.09 -5.86 -4.64
CA ARG A 26 6.15 -6.07 -5.74
C ARG A 26 4.99 -7.00 -5.36
N MET A 27 5.26 -8.12 -4.69
CA MET A 27 4.21 -9.01 -4.22
C MET A 27 3.37 -8.38 -3.11
N VAL A 28 4.03 -7.71 -2.15
CA VAL A 28 3.35 -6.96 -1.08
C VAL A 28 2.40 -5.92 -1.69
N TRP A 29 2.84 -5.20 -2.71
CA TRP A 29 2.02 -4.22 -3.42
C TRP A 29 0.79 -4.84 -4.09
N GLU A 30 0.92 -5.98 -4.77
CA GLU A 30 -0.24 -6.67 -5.36
C GLU A 30 -1.26 -7.10 -4.29
N ILE A 31 -0.79 -7.59 -3.15
CA ILE A 31 -1.66 -7.97 -2.04
C ILE A 31 -2.39 -6.76 -1.46
N ILE A 32 -1.70 -5.63 -1.25
CA ILE A 32 -2.31 -4.38 -0.76
C ILE A 32 -3.32 -3.80 -1.75
N LYS A 33 -3.11 -3.99 -3.06
CA LYS A 33 -4.10 -3.59 -4.07
C LYS A 33 -5.36 -4.46 -4.01
N GLN A 34 -5.21 -5.76 -3.76
CA GLN A 34 -6.32 -6.71 -3.71
C GLN A 34 -7.07 -6.68 -2.38
N HIS A 35 -6.35 -6.59 -1.26
CA HIS A 35 -6.88 -6.55 0.10
C HIS A 35 -6.78 -5.14 0.64
N SER A 36 -7.91 -4.58 1.06
CA SER A 36 -7.94 -3.22 1.61
C SER A 36 -7.13 -3.18 2.91
N PRO A 37 -6.04 -2.38 2.99
CA PRO A 37 -5.23 -2.27 4.21
C PRO A 37 -5.97 -1.63 5.40
N LEU A 38 -7.24 -1.22 5.22
CA LEU A 38 -8.05 -0.52 6.23
C LEU A 38 -8.44 -1.38 7.45
N ASP A 39 -8.27 -2.70 7.37
CA ASP A 39 -8.57 -3.61 8.48
C ASP A 39 -7.51 -3.56 9.59
N TYR A 40 -6.39 -2.88 9.36
CA TYR A 40 -5.27 -2.76 10.29
C TYR A 40 -5.22 -1.41 11.02
N PRO A 41 -4.72 -1.36 12.26
CA PRO A 41 -4.46 -0.10 12.96
C PRO A 41 -3.51 0.80 12.18
N LYS A 42 -3.84 2.10 12.08
CA LYS A 42 -3.01 3.09 11.36
C LYS A 42 -1.54 3.09 11.79
N GLU A 43 -1.26 2.93 13.08
CA GLU A 43 0.12 2.90 13.58
C GLU A 43 0.93 1.72 13.00
N GLN A 44 0.30 0.55 12.83
CA GLN A 44 0.95 -0.61 12.21
C GLN A 44 1.15 -0.38 10.71
N LEU A 45 0.18 0.24 10.04
CA LEU A 45 0.29 0.59 8.62
C LEU A 45 1.43 1.55 8.33
N GLU A 46 1.63 2.58 9.16
CA GLU A 46 2.76 3.51 9.03
C GLU A 46 4.10 2.79 9.22
N LYS A 47 4.24 2.01 10.31
CA LYS A 47 5.45 1.22 10.58
C LYS A 47 5.76 0.25 9.45
N PHE A 48 4.75 -0.44 8.93
CA PHE A 48 4.86 -1.37 7.81
C PHE A 48 5.27 -0.66 6.51
N SER A 49 4.66 0.48 6.21
CA SER A 49 4.94 1.23 4.99
C SER A 49 6.37 1.76 4.97
N HIS A 50 6.84 2.28 6.10
CA HIS A 50 8.25 2.66 6.27
C HIS A 50 9.20 1.47 6.14
N TYR A 51 8.85 0.34 6.74
CA TYR A 51 9.70 -0.85 6.71
C TYR A 51 9.84 -1.45 5.31
N VAL A 52 8.73 -1.65 4.60
CA VAL A 52 8.71 -2.33 3.29
C VAL A 52 9.02 -1.36 2.15
N PHE A 53 8.35 -0.20 2.13
CA PHE A 53 8.41 0.73 1.02
C PHE A 53 9.37 1.90 1.26
N GLY A 54 9.68 2.22 2.52
CA GLY A 54 10.50 3.39 2.88
C GLY A 54 9.74 4.71 2.74
N VAL A 55 8.41 4.68 2.74
CA VAL A 55 7.54 5.86 2.60
C VAL A 55 6.37 5.79 3.58
N ASP A 56 5.76 6.94 3.87
CA ASP A 56 4.56 7.01 4.72
C ASP A 56 3.38 6.28 4.09
N TYR A 57 2.51 5.72 4.93
CA TYR A 57 1.29 5.04 4.47
C TYR A 57 0.35 6.00 3.73
N ALA A 58 0.37 7.29 4.07
CA ALA A 58 -0.37 8.32 3.36
C ALA A 58 0.00 8.42 1.87
N VAL A 59 1.26 8.20 1.51
CA VAL A 59 1.72 8.20 0.10
C VAL A 59 1.17 6.97 -0.61
N ILE A 60 1.26 5.80 0.03
CA ILE A 60 0.74 4.53 -0.48
C ILE A 60 -0.78 4.63 -0.71
N MET A 61 -1.53 5.16 0.26
CA MET A 61 -2.96 5.43 0.15
C MET A 61 -3.30 6.37 -1.01
N GLY A 62 -2.56 7.46 -1.19
CA GLY A 62 -2.76 8.38 -2.31
C GLY A 62 -2.59 7.71 -3.67
N ILE A 63 -1.59 6.84 -3.81
CA ILE A 63 -1.35 6.07 -5.05
C ILE A 63 -2.49 5.06 -5.29
N LEU A 64 -2.93 4.35 -4.24
CA LEU A 64 -4.04 3.39 -4.34
C LEU A 64 -5.38 4.08 -4.71
N ASP A 65 -5.63 5.26 -4.16
CA ASP A 65 -6.81 6.09 -4.46
C ASP A 65 -6.78 6.58 -5.93
N MET A 66 -5.62 7.07 -6.39
CA MET A 66 -5.42 7.46 -7.78
C MET A 66 -5.61 6.28 -8.76
N MET A 67 -5.18 5.07 -8.39
CA MET A 67 -5.36 3.88 -9.22
C MET A 67 -6.83 3.38 -9.25
N LYS A 68 -7.59 3.54 -8.15
CA LYS A 68 -9.02 3.22 -8.12
C LYS A 68 -9.86 4.25 -8.90
N GLY A 69 -9.38 5.49 -9.06
CA GLY A 69 -10.07 6.59 -9.71
C GLY A 69 -9.68 6.83 -11.16
N SER A 70 -9.81 5.83 -12.03
CA SER A 70 -9.80 6.06 -13.49
C SER A 70 -11.20 6.39 -14.01
N ASP A 71 -11.76 7.53 -13.59
CA ASP A 71 -12.72 8.31 -14.39
C ASP A 71 -12.72 9.81 -14.01
N ARG A 72 -11.54 10.37 -13.70
CA ARG A 72 -11.43 11.84 -13.59
C ARG A 72 -10.86 12.37 -14.91
N PRO A 73 -11.69 12.99 -15.79
CA PRO A 73 -11.17 13.57 -17.02
C PRO A 73 -10.13 14.62 -16.65
N CYS A 74 -8.94 14.49 -17.24
CA CYS A 74 -7.92 15.53 -17.24
C CYS A 74 -8.57 16.83 -17.73
N ARG A 75 -8.96 17.72 -16.81
CA ARG A 75 -9.14 19.12 -17.18
C ARG A 75 -7.74 19.67 -17.42
N LYS A 76 -7.28 19.57 -18.66
CA LYS A 76 -6.28 20.49 -19.17
C LYS A 76 -6.80 21.91 -18.91
N CYS A 77 -6.08 22.67 -18.10
CA CYS A 77 -6.09 24.11 -18.22
C CYS A 77 -5.38 24.46 -19.53
N GLU A 78 -6.09 25.11 -20.45
CA GLU A 78 -5.53 25.95 -21.50
C GLU A 78 -6.56 27.09 -21.65
N SER A 79 -6.47 28.16 -20.85
CA SER A 79 -5.64 29.34 -21.05
C SER A 79 -5.94 30.06 -22.36
N THR A 80 -6.78 31.10 -22.24
CA THR A 80 -6.83 32.35 -23.02
C THR A 80 -6.86 32.25 -24.56
N CYS A 81 -8.00 32.64 -25.13
CA CYS A 81 -8.09 33.48 -26.34
C CYS A 81 -9.17 34.53 -26.09
#